data_AF-A0A9D1CQB7-F1
#
_entry.id   AF-A0A9D1CQB7-F1
#
_cell.length_a   1.000
_cell.length_b   1.000
_cell.length_c   1.000
_cell.angle_alpha   90.00
_cell.angle_beta   90.00
_cell.angle_gamma   90.00
#
_symmetry.space_group_name_H-M   'P 1'
#
loop_
_entity.id
_entity.type
_entity.pdbx_description
1 polymer ?
#
loop_
_entity_poly.entity_id
_entity_poly.type
_entity_poly.pdbx_seq_one_letter_code
_entity_poly.pdbx_strand_id
1 'polypeptide(L)'
;MIVQFDRPALYLLRKAQRRREEGRLAEALTLLYVARGRPGADDEVERQIAGVLAQMGYPAQANELLLPMLQGEQPDPVAACLAAVNFMRCQEPGCARDAAALCLHADEEHCARMADAVLEACANALWSAGRARMTGAKRGSGQAHVALLMRRGLDAMSHGSFARAQALLERAASRGGADAAVLLAHCHMQAGDAAAGLAAAQRAVALNAYSVQALCTLTLAQAQAGDREQACATLERAREERLSEQEKYLVACTACEIGQDGIAYWELSQLKAREPLGEDRLWMMAAAAMNTGRAAEATRLLGRLTRLFPRNPVYAACYRYARARRDVGDERPPRDDERFPYLPGPPQAMAARWTEELHEQMRQGGDALAGQLVSNAMFCEEALWVLRMRLSGTPAFDDALRALEQAGGCGARAMLTRLLTEPGPGESERLEVAQCLRRMGETCAPLALLDGRLVRVADPSAYLSPAQARIVRGATDRLLDALGDVGAQVERVWLCGRPRGAARGLPAWQAALECAVRVTLGRPAEVNETARAHRLPPRLLRARTKDLLNAWRRAGHADGRETGTEGSNELRQL
;
A
#
# COMPACT_ATOMS: atom_id res chain seq x y z
N MET A 1 20.72 42.95 -25.53
CA MET A 1 20.27 42.50 -24.21
C MET A 1 18.89 41.86 -24.38
N ILE A 2 18.80 40.53 -24.43
CA ILE A 2 17.49 39.84 -24.52
C ILE A 2 16.91 39.85 -23.12
N VAL A 3 15.91 40.70 -22.87
CA VAL A 3 15.15 40.70 -21.62
C VAL A 3 14.36 39.40 -21.59
N GLN A 4 14.78 38.44 -20.76
CA GLN A 4 13.97 37.26 -20.47
C GLN A 4 12.75 37.72 -19.68
N PHE A 5 11.61 37.85 -20.34
CA PHE A 5 10.34 38.06 -19.66
C PHE A 5 10.01 36.81 -18.85
N ASP A 6 10.02 36.95 -17.53
CA ASP A 6 9.65 35.85 -16.66
C ASP A 6 8.14 35.61 -16.79
N ARG A 7 7.77 34.42 -17.28
CA ARG A 7 6.38 34.14 -17.66
C ARG A 7 5.57 33.71 -16.42
N PRO A 8 4.42 34.34 -16.13
CA PRO A 8 3.58 33.97 -14.98
C PRO A 8 3.02 32.54 -15.08
N ALA A 9 2.66 31.95 -13.93
CA ALA A 9 2.04 30.63 -13.85
C ALA A 9 0.79 30.50 -14.76
N LEU A 10 -0.08 31.51 -14.78
CA LEU A 10 -1.30 31.54 -15.59
C LEU A 10 -1.04 31.41 -17.11
N TYR A 11 0.05 32.01 -17.61
CA TYR A 11 0.44 31.86 -19.02
C TYR A 11 0.81 30.41 -19.33
N LEU A 12 1.60 29.79 -18.44
CA LEU A 12 2.05 28.41 -18.60
C LEU A 12 0.88 27.43 -18.48
N LEU A 13 -0.08 27.67 -17.59
CA LEU A 13 -1.32 26.90 -17.47
C LEU A 13 -2.11 26.88 -18.77
N ARG A 14 -2.41 28.06 -19.34
CA ARG A 14 -3.14 28.16 -20.63
C ARG A 14 -2.40 27.46 -21.77
N LYS A 15 -1.06 27.57 -21.78
CA LYS A 15 -0.24 26.89 -22.79
C LYS A 15 -0.25 25.38 -22.60
N ALA A 16 -0.18 24.89 -21.37
CA ALA A 16 -0.27 23.48 -21.05
C ALA A 16 -1.64 22.91 -21.44
N GLN A 17 -2.72 23.65 -21.19
CA GLN A 17 -4.07 23.26 -21.60
C GLN A 17 -4.19 23.08 -23.12
N ARG A 18 -3.66 24.00 -23.92
CA ARG A 18 -3.60 23.83 -25.39
C ARG A 18 -2.82 22.58 -25.79
N ARG A 19 -1.68 22.31 -25.14
CA ARG A 19 -0.91 21.07 -25.40
C ARG A 19 -1.69 19.82 -25.03
N ARG A 20 -2.44 19.86 -23.93
CA ARG A 20 -3.31 18.77 -23.47
C ARG A 20 -4.43 18.50 -24.48
N GLU A 21 -5.08 19.54 -24.99
CA GLU A 21 -6.13 19.46 -26.03
C GLU A 21 -5.60 18.88 -27.36
N GLU A 22 -4.36 19.19 -27.71
CA GLU A 22 -3.65 18.62 -28.87
C GLU A 22 -3.17 17.16 -28.64
N GLY A 23 -3.47 16.55 -27.48
CA GLY A 23 -3.00 15.20 -27.12
C GLY A 23 -1.53 15.11 -26.71
N ARG A 24 -0.83 16.25 -26.60
CA ARG A 24 0.60 16.33 -26.25
C ARG A 24 0.80 16.37 -24.74
N LEU A 25 0.40 15.29 -24.07
CA LEU A 25 0.34 15.21 -22.60
C LEU A 25 1.70 15.41 -21.91
N ALA A 26 2.79 14.85 -22.45
CA ALA A 26 4.12 15.03 -21.87
C ALA A 26 4.64 16.49 -21.94
N GLU A 27 4.34 17.20 -23.03
CA GLU A 27 4.65 18.63 -23.15
C GLU A 27 3.80 19.46 -22.17
N ALA A 28 2.51 19.13 -22.05
CA ALA A 28 1.61 19.78 -21.10
C ALA A 28 2.11 19.62 -19.66
N LEU A 29 2.46 18.39 -19.26
CA LEU A 29 2.96 18.09 -17.92
C LEU A 29 4.27 18.84 -17.62
N THR A 30 5.19 18.90 -18.58
CA THR A 30 6.44 19.66 -18.44
C THR A 30 6.17 21.15 -18.19
N LEU A 31 5.23 21.75 -18.93
CA LEU A 31 4.85 23.14 -18.74
C LEU A 31 4.21 23.39 -17.37
N LEU A 32 3.38 22.45 -16.89
CA LEU A 32 2.75 22.54 -15.56
C LEU A 32 3.77 22.43 -14.42
N TYR A 33 4.78 21.55 -14.53
CA TYR A 33 5.86 21.51 -13.54
C TYR A 33 6.68 22.79 -13.52
N VAL A 34 6.89 23.43 -14.67
CA VAL A 34 7.50 24.77 -14.70
C VAL A 34 6.58 25.78 -14.04
N ALA A 35 5.26 25.73 -14.30
CA ALA A 35 4.27 26.64 -13.71
C ALA A 35 4.23 26.54 -12.18
N ARG A 36 4.34 25.33 -11.63
CA ARG A 36 4.36 25.04 -10.19
C ARG A 36 5.45 25.82 -9.45
N GLY A 37 6.61 26.04 -10.08
CA GLY A 37 7.72 26.79 -9.50
C GLY A 37 7.64 28.31 -9.70
N ARG A 38 6.55 28.84 -10.28
CA ARG A 38 6.40 30.28 -10.56
C ARG A 38 5.57 31.00 -9.50
N PRO A 39 5.81 32.31 -9.30
CA PRO A 39 4.92 33.14 -8.49
C PRO A 39 3.47 33.07 -8.99
N GLY A 40 2.52 32.90 -8.06
CA GLY A 40 1.10 32.73 -8.38
C GLY A 40 0.69 31.31 -8.77
N ALA A 41 1.55 30.31 -8.57
CA ALA A 41 1.13 28.91 -8.56
C ALA A 41 0.26 28.63 -7.33
N ASP A 42 -0.88 28.00 -7.57
CA ASP A 42 -1.89 27.62 -6.57
C ASP A 42 -2.35 26.17 -6.80
N ASP A 43 -3.38 25.76 -6.06
CA ASP A 43 -3.96 24.42 -6.16
C ASP A 43 -4.51 24.10 -7.57
N GLU A 44 -4.79 25.12 -8.41
CA GLU A 44 -5.19 24.88 -9.79
C GLU A 44 -4.06 24.24 -10.61
N VAL A 45 -2.81 24.65 -10.38
CA VAL A 45 -1.66 24.01 -11.05
C VAL A 45 -1.59 22.54 -10.68
N GLU A 46 -1.76 22.21 -9.40
CA GLU A 46 -1.72 20.83 -8.89
C GLU A 46 -2.88 19.99 -9.44
N ARG A 47 -4.12 20.53 -9.49
CA ARG A 47 -5.27 19.87 -10.12
C ARG A 47 -5.04 19.61 -11.61
N GLN A 48 -4.44 20.55 -12.34
CA GLN A 48 -4.11 20.36 -13.75
C GLN A 48 -3.02 19.29 -13.94
N ILE A 49 -1.99 19.24 -13.06
CA ILE A 49 -0.98 18.18 -13.07
C ILE A 49 -1.66 16.82 -12.84
N ALA A 50 -2.50 16.71 -11.81
CA ALA A 50 -3.25 15.50 -11.51
C ALA A 50 -4.13 15.06 -12.69
N GLY A 51 -4.82 16.00 -13.34
CA GLY A 51 -5.65 15.73 -14.51
C GLY A 51 -4.85 15.19 -15.71
N VAL A 52 -3.66 15.72 -15.97
CA VAL A 52 -2.77 15.21 -17.03
C VAL A 52 -2.21 13.84 -16.67
N LEU A 53 -1.77 13.62 -15.43
CA LEU A 53 -1.30 12.31 -14.95
C LEU A 53 -2.39 11.24 -15.09
N ALA A 54 -3.61 11.53 -14.67
CA ALA A 54 -4.74 10.63 -14.82
C ALA A 54 -5.06 10.29 -16.29
N GLN A 55 -4.93 11.26 -17.21
CA GLN A 55 -5.08 11.02 -18.66
C GLN A 55 -3.94 10.18 -19.24
N MET A 56 -2.74 10.30 -18.68
CA MET A 56 -1.59 9.48 -19.06
C MET A 56 -1.65 8.05 -18.48
N GLY A 57 -2.65 7.73 -17.65
CA GLY A 57 -2.83 6.41 -17.04
C GLY A 57 -2.24 6.27 -15.63
N TYR A 58 -1.95 7.38 -14.94
CA TYR A 58 -1.35 7.40 -13.60
C TYR A 58 -2.31 7.97 -12.52
N PRO A 59 -3.46 7.32 -12.26
CA PRO A 59 -4.48 7.84 -11.35
C PRO A 59 -4.05 7.83 -9.86
N ALA A 60 -3.20 6.88 -9.44
CA ALA A 60 -2.71 6.83 -8.06
C ALA A 60 -1.81 8.03 -7.75
N GLN A 61 -0.88 8.35 -8.64
CA GLN A 61 0.02 9.50 -8.53
C GLN A 61 -0.75 10.83 -8.66
N ALA A 62 -1.81 10.85 -9.47
CA ALA A 62 -2.72 11.99 -9.49
C ALA A 62 -3.38 12.21 -8.11
N ASN A 63 -3.79 11.15 -7.42
CA ASN A 63 -4.38 11.25 -6.08
C ASN A 63 -3.39 11.72 -5.02
N GLU A 64 -2.10 11.40 -5.11
CA GLU A 64 -1.08 11.95 -4.20
C GLU A 64 -1.03 13.49 -4.21
N LEU A 65 -1.41 14.13 -5.33
CA LEU A 65 -1.48 15.59 -5.44
C LEU A 65 -2.82 16.16 -4.95
N LEU A 66 -3.91 15.41 -5.08
CA LEU A 66 -5.26 15.86 -4.74
C LEU A 66 -5.62 15.65 -3.26
N LEU A 67 -5.15 14.54 -2.65
CA LEU A 67 -5.47 14.18 -1.27
C LEU A 67 -5.09 15.25 -0.23
N PRO A 68 -3.96 15.98 -0.37
CA PRO A 68 -3.67 17.12 0.51
C PRO A 68 -4.75 18.21 0.50
N MET A 69 -5.42 18.45 -0.64
CA MET A 69 -6.49 19.46 -0.78
C MET A 69 -7.80 19.06 -0.10
N LEU A 70 -7.91 17.80 0.32
CA LEU A 70 -9.09 17.28 1.03
C LEU A 70 -8.94 17.37 2.55
N GLN A 71 -7.76 17.78 3.03
CA GLN A 71 -7.47 17.96 4.44
C GLN A 71 -8.06 19.28 4.96
N GLY A 72 -8.28 19.38 6.27
CA GLY A 72 -8.91 20.55 6.90
C GLY A 72 -10.44 20.48 6.93
N GLU A 73 -11.08 21.56 7.40
CA GLU A 73 -12.53 21.62 7.62
C GLU A 73 -13.33 21.73 6.32
N GLN A 74 -12.81 22.46 5.34
CA GLN A 74 -13.45 22.65 4.03
C GLN A 74 -12.62 21.97 2.94
N PRO A 75 -12.94 20.71 2.57
CA PRO A 75 -12.24 20.01 1.50
C PRO A 75 -12.56 20.67 0.15
N ASP A 76 -11.57 20.72 -0.75
CA ASP A 76 -11.78 21.18 -2.12
C ASP A 76 -12.71 20.20 -2.87
N PRO A 77 -13.89 20.64 -3.34
CA PRO A 77 -14.86 19.76 -3.98
C PRO A 77 -14.43 19.30 -5.37
N VAL A 78 -13.68 20.12 -6.12
CA VAL A 78 -13.14 19.76 -7.43
C VAL A 78 -12.07 18.69 -7.26
N ALA A 79 -11.16 18.87 -6.29
CA ALA A 79 -10.13 17.88 -5.98
C ALA A 79 -10.75 16.56 -5.50
N ALA A 80 -11.80 16.62 -4.67
CA ALA A 80 -12.52 15.44 -4.18
C ALA A 80 -13.15 14.66 -5.33
N CYS A 81 -13.77 15.37 -6.28
CA CYS A 81 -14.43 14.76 -7.43
C CYS A 81 -13.41 14.07 -8.35
N LEU A 82 -12.30 14.75 -8.66
CA LEU A 82 -11.19 14.18 -9.43
C LEU A 82 -10.59 12.95 -8.72
N ALA A 83 -10.39 13.02 -7.40
CA ALA A 83 -9.86 11.92 -6.62
C ALA A 83 -10.79 10.69 -6.64
N ALA A 84 -12.11 10.91 -6.58
CA ALA A 84 -13.11 9.85 -6.66
C ALA A 84 -13.04 9.10 -8.01
N VAL A 85 -12.94 9.84 -9.11
CA VAL A 85 -12.77 9.26 -10.46
C VAL A 85 -11.48 8.45 -10.55
N ASN A 86 -10.37 8.98 -10.01
CA ASN A 86 -9.09 8.28 -9.99
C ASN A 86 -9.13 7.02 -9.13
N PHE A 87 -9.76 7.03 -7.94
CA PHE A 87 -9.94 5.84 -7.11
C PHE A 87 -10.75 4.75 -7.83
N MET A 88 -11.77 5.12 -8.62
CA MET A 88 -12.46 4.15 -9.48
C MET A 88 -11.54 3.53 -10.52
N ARG A 89 -10.65 4.32 -11.14
CA ARG A 89 -9.64 3.81 -12.08
C ARG A 89 -8.61 2.90 -11.40
N CYS A 90 -8.30 3.16 -10.13
CA CYS A 90 -7.48 2.29 -9.27
C CYS A 90 -8.22 1.04 -8.78
N GLN A 91 -9.51 0.86 -9.12
CA GLN A 91 -10.36 -0.22 -8.61
C GLN A 91 -10.55 -0.20 -7.09
N GLU A 92 -10.59 0.99 -6.49
CA GLU A 92 -10.83 1.23 -5.07
C GLU A 92 -12.22 1.88 -4.85
N PRO A 93 -13.33 1.14 -5.04
CA PRO A 93 -14.68 1.72 -4.98
C PRO A 93 -15.05 2.23 -3.57
N GLY A 94 -14.40 1.74 -2.52
CA GLY A 94 -14.59 2.22 -1.15
C GLY A 94 -14.09 3.66 -0.97
N CYS A 95 -12.84 3.92 -1.33
CA CYS A 95 -12.22 5.25 -1.37
C CYS A 95 -12.95 6.19 -2.34
N ALA A 96 -13.32 5.69 -3.52
CA ALA A 96 -14.03 6.47 -4.53
C ALA A 96 -15.38 6.99 -4.01
N ARG A 97 -16.15 6.13 -3.34
CA ARG A 97 -17.43 6.51 -2.73
C ARG A 97 -17.25 7.62 -1.69
N ASP A 98 -16.24 7.50 -0.85
CA ASP A 98 -16.00 8.47 0.22
C ASP A 98 -15.52 9.81 -0.31
N ALA A 99 -14.62 9.80 -1.29
CA ALA A 99 -14.19 11.02 -1.98
C ALA A 99 -15.36 11.70 -2.71
N ALA A 100 -16.22 10.93 -3.39
CA ALA A 100 -17.41 11.47 -4.05
C ALA A 100 -18.39 12.09 -3.04
N ALA A 101 -18.55 11.49 -1.86
CA ALA A 101 -19.43 12.03 -0.81
C ALA A 101 -19.00 13.42 -0.31
N LEU A 102 -17.70 13.73 -0.35
CA LEU A 102 -17.19 15.07 0.00
C LEU A 102 -17.66 16.16 -0.99
N CYS A 103 -18.12 15.78 -2.19
CA CYS A 103 -18.58 16.71 -3.21
C CYS A 103 -20.08 17.03 -3.11
N LEU A 104 -20.87 16.20 -2.41
CA LEU A 104 -22.34 16.29 -2.41
C LEU A 104 -22.90 17.56 -1.75
N HIS A 105 -22.08 18.24 -0.94
CA HIS A 105 -22.44 19.47 -0.26
C HIS A 105 -21.87 20.72 -0.94
N ALA A 106 -21.23 20.58 -2.11
CA ALA A 106 -20.66 21.70 -2.83
C ALA A 106 -21.71 22.37 -3.72
N ASP A 107 -21.68 23.71 -3.79
CA ASP A 107 -22.55 24.52 -4.65
C ASP A 107 -22.23 24.39 -6.17
N GLU A 108 -21.32 23.48 -6.54
CA GLU A 108 -20.89 23.25 -7.92
C GLU A 108 -21.67 22.10 -8.56
N GLU A 109 -22.74 22.42 -9.31
CA GLU A 109 -23.61 21.45 -9.99
C GLU A 109 -22.85 20.44 -10.87
N HIS A 110 -21.75 20.85 -11.51
CA HIS A 110 -20.91 19.96 -12.31
C HIS A 110 -20.22 18.88 -11.46
N CYS A 111 -19.68 19.25 -10.31
CA CYS A 111 -19.03 18.34 -9.38
C CYS A 111 -20.03 17.36 -8.76
N ALA A 112 -21.23 17.84 -8.42
CA ALA A 112 -22.32 16.99 -7.93
C ALA A 112 -22.73 15.92 -8.94
N ARG A 113 -22.97 16.29 -10.21
CA ARG A 113 -23.32 15.32 -11.27
C ARG A 113 -22.25 14.25 -11.49
N MET A 114 -20.97 14.66 -11.47
CA MET A 114 -19.87 13.72 -11.65
C MET A 114 -19.71 12.81 -10.43
N ALA A 115 -19.92 13.32 -9.21
CA ALA A 115 -19.96 12.53 -7.99
C ALA A 115 -21.10 11.48 -8.02
N ASP A 116 -22.30 11.85 -8.46
CA ASP A 116 -23.43 10.93 -8.60
C ASP A 116 -23.11 9.77 -9.56
N ALA A 117 -22.53 10.08 -10.72
CA ALA A 117 -22.11 9.07 -11.69
C ALA A 117 -21.05 8.11 -11.10
N VAL A 118 -20.10 8.64 -10.32
CA VAL A 118 -19.10 7.82 -9.60
C VAL A 118 -19.76 6.95 -8.53
N LEU A 119 -20.72 7.48 -7.76
CA LEU A 119 -21.44 6.74 -6.73
C LEU A 119 -22.25 5.58 -7.33
N GLU A 120 -22.91 5.80 -8.47
CA GLU A 120 -23.61 4.76 -9.22
C GLU A 120 -22.64 3.68 -9.70
N ALA A 121 -21.49 4.07 -10.26
CA ALA A 121 -20.44 3.14 -10.68
C ALA A 121 -19.88 2.33 -9.49
N CYS A 122 -19.69 2.96 -8.33
CA CYS A 122 -19.28 2.30 -7.08
C CYS A 122 -20.32 1.27 -6.65
N ALA A 123 -21.60 1.64 -6.64
CA ALA A 123 -22.70 0.76 -6.25
C ALA A 123 -22.75 -0.48 -7.16
N ASN A 124 -22.62 -0.28 -8.48
CA ASN A 124 -22.55 -1.37 -9.46
C ASN A 124 -21.33 -2.27 -9.25
N ALA A 125 -20.15 -1.69 -9.00
CA ALA A 125 -18.93 -2.45 -8.75
C ALA A 125 -19.06 -3.30 -7.47
N LEU A 126 -19.50 -2.71 -6.35
CA LEU A 126 -19.71 -3.40 -5.08
C LEU A 126 -20.79 -4.48 -5.19
N TRP A 127 -21.89 -4.18 -5.89
CA TRP A 127 -22.97 -5.13 -6.14
C TRP A 127 -22.51 -6.31 -7.01
N SER A 128 -21.72 -6.05 -8.06
CA SER A 128 -21.16 -7.10 -8.92
C SER A 128 -20.20 -8.01 -8.17
N ALA A 129 -19.36 -7.45 -7.29
CA ALA A 129 -18.49 -8.21 -6.40
C ALA A 129 -19.31 -9.06 -5.40
N GLY A 130 -20.38 -8.50 -4.82
CA GLY A 130 -21.31 -9.21 -3.95
C GLY A 130 -22.06 -10.34 -4.65
N ARG A 131 -22.57 -10.10 -5.87
CA ARG A 131 -23.23 -11.14 -6.68
C ARG A 131 -22.28 -12.22 -7.14
N ALA A 132 -21.04 -11.90 -7.49
CA ALA A 132 -20.03 -12.91 -7.81
C ALA A 132 -19.76 -13.85 -6.61
N ARG A 133 -19.83 -13.33 -5.38
CA ARG A 133 -19.73 -14.13 -4.14
C ARG A 133 -20.97 -15.00 -3.88
N MET A 134 -22.18 -14.47 -4.14
CA MET A 134 -23.43 -15.17 -3.82
C MET A 134 -23.96 -16.11 -4.91
N THR A 135 -23.75 -15.77 -6.18
CA THR A 135 -24.24 -16.56 -7.31
C THR A 135 -23.11 -17.43 -7.85
N GLY A 136 -23.03 -18.66 -7.32
CA GLY A 136 -22.36 -19.77 -8.01
C GLY A 136 -23.10 -20.10 -9.31
N ALA A 137 -22.95 -19.23 -10.32
CA ALA A 137 -23.83 -19.18 -11.48
C ALA A 137 -23.80 -20.49 -12.30
N LYS A 138 -25.00 -21.08 -12.32
CA LYS A 138 -25.59 -22.17 -13.12
C LYS A 138 -24.80 -22.75 -14.30
N ARG A 139 -24.78 -24.10 -14.27
CA ARG A 139 -24.52 -25.11 -15.32
C ARG A 139 -24.56 -24.59 -16.77
N GLY A 140 -23.42 -24.66 -17.45
CA GLY A 140 -23.32 -24.60 -18.91
C GLY A 140 -21.90 -24.89 -19.37
N SER A 141 -21.65 -26.07 -19.96
CA SER A 141 -20.36 -26.59 -20.48
C SER A 141 -19.26 -26.89 -19.44
N GLY A 142 -18.53 -27.99 -19.66
CA GLY A 142 -17.38 -28.38 -18.84
C GLY A 142 -16.28 -27.30 -18.78
N GLN A 143 -16.14 -26.50 -19.84
CA GLN A 143 -15.19 -25.38 -19.90
C GLN A 143 -15.58 -24.22 -18.97
N ALA A 144 -16.86 -23.85 -18.88
CA ALA A 144 -17.28 -22.81 -17.94
C ALA A 144 -17.09 -23.24 -16.47
N HIS A 145 -17.23 -24.54 -16.20
CA HIS A 145 -16.93 -25.08 -14.87
C HIS A 145 -15.44 -25.01 -14.53
N VAL A 146 -14.55 -25.34 -15.48
CA VAL A 146 -13.09 -25.18 -15.31
C VAL A 146 -12.72 -23.71 -15.09
N ALA A 147 -13.25 -22.80 -15.90
CA ALA A 147 -13.04 -21.36 -15.73
C ALA A 147 -13.55 -20.84 -14.37
N LEU A 148 -14.69 -21.33 -13.89
CA LEU A 148 -15.22 -20.99 -12.57
C LEU A 148 -14.32 -21.51 -11.43
N LEU A 149 -13.80 -22.73 -11.54
CA LEU A 149 -12.86 -23.29 -10.56
C LEU A 149 -11.56 -22.49 -10.53
N MET A 150 -11.02 -22.11 -11.69
CA MET A 150 -9.84 -21.24 -11.79
C MET A 150 -10.07 -19.88 -11.16
N ARG A 151 -11.20 -19.22 -11.46
CA ARG A 151 -11.55 -17.93 -10.86
C ARG A 151 -11.66 -18.01 -9.34
N ARG A 152 -12.37 -19.03 -8.81
CA ARG A 152 -12.48 -19.25 -7.36
C ARG A 152 -11.14 -19.60 -6.72
N GLY A 153 -10.26 -20.28 -7.46
CA GLY A 153 -8.89 -20.56 -7.04
C GLY A 153 -8.08 -19.27 -6.89
N LEU A 154 -8.11 -18.40 -7.90
CA LEU A 154 -7.47 -17.07 -7.88
C LEU A 154 -8.02 -16.19 -6.74
N ASP A 155 -9.35 -16.18 -6.55
CA ASP A 155 -9.96 -15.48 -5.42
C ASP A 155 -9.45 -16.04 -4.08
N ALA A 156 -9.32 -17.36 -3.94
CA ALA A 156 -8.77 -17.94 -2.72
C ALA A 156 -7.28 -17.58 -2.52
N MET A 157 -6.48 -17.50 -3.59
CA MET A 157 -5.08 -17.05 -3.53
C MET A 157 -4.97 -15.60 -3.08
N SER A 158 -5.79 -14.69 -3.62
CA SER A 158 -5.75 -13.26 -3.26
C SER A 158 -6.11 -13.01 -1.79
N HIS A 159 -6.88 -13.91 -1.16
CA HIS A 159 -7.23 -13.87 0.26
C HIS A 159 -6.31 -14.74 1.15
N GLY A 160 -5.17 -15.23 0.62
CA GLY A 160 -4.20 -16.05 1.36
C GLY A 160 -4.69 -17.45 1.75
N SER A 161 -5.83 -17.92 1.21
CA SER A 161 -6.41 -19.23 1.50
C SER A 161 -5.83 -20.32 0.59
N PHE A 162 -4.51 -20.55 0.68
CA PHE A 162 -3.77 -21.41 -0.26
C PHE A 162 -4.27 -22.86 -0.33
N ALA A 163 -4.62 -23.50 0.80
CA ALA A 163 -5.14 -24.87 0.80
C ALA A 163 -6.44 -25.01 -0.01
N ARG A 164 -7.33 -24.00 0.09
CA ARG A 164 -8.58 -23.95 -0.67
C ARG A 164 -8.30 -23.70 -2.15
N ALA A 165 -7.38 -22.80 -2.47
CA ALA A 165 -6.95 -22.52 -3.83
C ALA A 165 -6.39 -23.77 -4.52
N GLN A 166 -5.47 -24.49 -3.86
CA GLN A 166 -4.89 -25.75 -4.35
C GLN A 166 -5.98 -26.78 -4.69
N ALA A 167 -6.92 -27.03 -3.77
CA ALA A 167 -8.00 -27.98 -4.01
C ALA A 167 -8.90 -27.61 -5.21
N LEU A 168 -9.17 -26.33 -5.41
CA LEU A 168 -9.97 -25.85 -6.54
C LEU A 168 -9.20 -25.94 -7.87
N LEU A 169 -7.92 -25.58 -7.87
CA LEU A 169 -7.06 -25.58 -9.04
C LEU A 169 -6.66 -27.00 -9.46
N GLU A 170 -6.42 -27.93 -8.54
CA GLU A 170 -6.20 -29.35 -8.87
C GLU A 170 -7.42 -29.97 -9.57
N ARG A 171 -8.63 -29.62 -9.10
CA ARG A 171 -9.88 -30.05 -9.75
C ARG A 171 -10.06 -29.44 -11.14
N ALA A 172 -9.49 -28.26 -11.39
CA ALA A 172 -9.48 -27.65 -12.72
C ALA A 172 -8.42 -28.31 -13.62
N ALA A 173 -7.20 -28.51 -13.11
CA ALA A 173 -6.07 -29.09 -13.83
C ALA A 173 -6.28 -30.56 -14.20
N SER A 174 -6.91 -31.36 -13.33
CA SER A 174 -7.28 -32.77 -13.60
C SER A 174 -8.25 -32.94 -14.78
N ARG A 175 -8.87 -31.86 -15.24
CA ARG A 175 -9.73 -31.85 -16.44
C ARG A 175 -8.97 -31.45 -17.72
N GLY A 176 -7.64 -31.41 -17.69
CA GLY A 176 -6.76 -31.22 -18.84
C GLY A 176 -6.46 -29.76 -19.21
N GLY A 177 -6.77 -28.79 -18.35
CA GLY A 177 -6.46 -27.38 -18.62
C GLY A 177 -5.01 -27.02 -18.30
N ALA A 178 -4.19 -26.71 -19.31
CA ALA A 178 -2.82 -26.25 -19.13
C ALA A 178 -2.75 -24.97 -18.26
N ASP A 179 -3.64 -24.01 -18.49
CA ASP A 179 -3.73 -22.77 -17.70
C ASP A 179 -4.06 -23.03 -16.22
N ALA A 180 -4.87 -24.04 -15.94
CA ALA A 180 -5.19 -24.43 -14.57
C ALA A 180 -3.97 -25.05 -13.87
N ALA A 181 -3.15 -25.82 -14.59
CA ALA A 181 -1.89 -26.36 -14.08
C ALA A 181 -0.85 -25.24 -13.82
N VAL A 182 -0.81 -24.20 -14.68
CA VAL A 182 -0.01 -22.99 -14.45
C VAL A 182 -0.43 -22.30 -13.15
N LEU A 183 -1.72 -22.01 -12.98
CA LEU A 183 -2.21 -21.35 -11.77
C LEU A 183 -1.97 -22.19 -10.50
N LEU A 184 -2.12 -23.50 -10.61
CA LEU A 184 -1.80 -24.43 -9.52
C LEU A 184 -0.32 -24.36 -9.13
N ALA A 185 0.59 -24.34 -10.11
CA ALA A 185 2.02 -24.19 -9.85
C ALA A 185 2.33 -22.89 -9.11
N HIS A 186 1.77 -21.76 -9.55
CA HIS A 186 1.90 -20.48 -8.83
C HIS A 186 1.34 -20.55 -7.40
N CYS A 187 0.22 -21.25 -7.19
CA CYS A 187 -0.35 -21.44 -5.86
C CYS A 187 0.57 -22.22 -4.92
N HIS A 188 1.23 -23.29 -5.42
CA HIS A 188 2.21 -24.04 -4.62
C HIS A 188 3.47 -23.23 -4.33
N MET A 189 3.99 -22.51 -5.34
CA MET A 189 5.13 -21.63 -5.20
C MET A 189 4.91 -20.54 -4.14
N GLN A 190 3.75 -19.87 -4.17
CA GLN A 190 3.37 -18.87 -3.16
C GLN A 190 3.12 -19.46 -1.76
N ALA A 191 2.68 -20.71 -1.68
CA ALA A 191 2.52 -21.43 -0.42
C ALA A 191 3.85 -21.96 0.15
N GLY A 192 4.98 -21.81 -0.58
CA GLY A 192 6.30 -22.28 -0.17
C GLY A 192 6.58 -23.76 -0.50
N ASP A 193 5.70 -24.44 -1.24
CA ASP A 193 5.88 -25.83 -1.66
C ASP A 193 6.53 -25.91 -3.04
N ALA A 194 7.86 -25.80 -3.06
CA ALA A 194 8.64 -25.79 -4.30
C ALA A 194 8.52 -27.10 -5.10
N ALA A 195 8.43 -28.26 -4.42
CA ALA A 195 8.38 -29.56 -5.07
C ALA A 195 7.05 -29.78 -5.80
N ALA A 196 5.92 -29.47 -5.15
CA ALA A 196 4.61 -29.54 -5.80
C ALA A 196 4.46 -28.48 -6.90
N GLY A 197 5.04 -27.29 -6.69
CA GLY A 197 5.11 -26.24 -7.72
C GLY A 197 5.81 -26.71 -8.99
N LEU A 198 6.97 -27.36 -8.86
CA LEU A 198 7.72 -27.91 -9.97
C LEU A 198 6.95 -29.01 -10.70
N ALA A 199 6.32 -29.94 -9.96
CA ALA A 199 5.53 -31.02 -10.57
C ALA A 199 4.31 -30.48 -11.34
N ALA A 200 3.63 -29.46 -10.81
CA ALA A 200 2.50 -28.81 -11.48
C ALA A 200 2.97 -28.04 -12.74
N ALA A 201 4.12 -27.37 -12.70
CA ALA A 201 4.67 -26.67 -13.86
C ALA A 201 5.11 -27.63 -14.97
N GLN A 202 5.75 -28.75 -14.61
CA GLN A 202 6.08 -29.83 -15.56
C GLN A 202 4.82 -30.39 -16.22
N ARG A 203 3.74 -30.58 -15.43
CA ARG A 203 2.44 -30.99 -15.97
C ARG A 203 1.87 -29.97 -16.96
N ALA A 204 2.00 -28.67 -16.68
CA ALA A 204 1.55 -27.62 -17.59
C ALA A 204 2.28 -27.68 -18.94
N VAL A 205 3.60 -27.86 -18.93
CA VAL A 205 4.41 -28.02 -20.16
C VAL A 205 4.10 -29.32 -20.88
N ALA A 206 3.82 -30.41 -20.15
CA ALA A 206 3.40 -31.68 -20.77
C ALA A 206 2.04 -31.58 -21.47
N LEU A 207 1.14 -30.72 -20.97
CA LEU A 207 -0.16 -30.44 -21.59
C LEU A 207 -0.04 -29.49 -22.79
N ASN A 208 0.89 -28.54 -22.76
CA ASN A 208 1.19 -27.68 -23.89
C ASN A 208 2.67 -27.26 -23.91
N ALA A 209 3.46 -27.95 -24.73
CA ALA A 209 4.92 -27.80 -24.77
C ALA A 209 5.41 -26.45 -25.33
N TYR A 210 4.59 -25.77 -26.13
CA TYR A 210 4.90 -24.49 -26.78
C TYR A 210 4.25 -23.29 -26.07
N SER A 211 3.58 -23.51 -24.94
CA SER A 211 3.01 -22.41 -24.16
C SER A 211 4.12 -21.64 -23.46
N VAL A 212 4.37 -20.41 -23.92
CA VAL A 212 5.32 -19.47 -23.29
C VAL A 212 4.98 -19.30 -21.81
N GLN A 213 3.68 -19.22 -21.47
CA GLN A 213 3.24 -19.11 -20.09
C GLN A 213 3.65 -20.34 -19.26
N ALA A 214 3.47 -21.56 -19.78
CA ALA A 214 3.87 -22.78 -19.07
C ALA A 214 5.40 -22.88 -18.93
N LEU A 215 6.16 -22.51 -19.95
CA LEU A 215 7.64 -22.48 -19.91
C LEU A 215 8.17 -21.45 -18.92
N CYS A 216 7.57 -20.26 -18.85
CA CYS A 216 7.91 -19.25 -17.84
C CYS A 216 7.59 -19.74 -16.43
N THR A 217 6.42 -20.35 -16.20
CA THR A 217 6.08 -20.92 -14.90
C THR A 217 7.03 -22.06 -14.49
N LEU A 218 7.45 -22.91 -15.44
CA LEU A 218 8.46 -23.95 -15.19
C LEU A 218 9.82 -23.35 -14.83
N THR A 219 10.23 -22.28 -15.52
CA THR A 219 11.45 -21.54 -15.22
C THR A 219 11.46 -21.03 -13.78
N LEU A 220 10.36 -20.41 -13.33
CA LEU A 220 10.23 -19.92 -11.95
C LEU A 220 10.26 -21.07 -10.93
N ALA A 221 9.57 -22.17 -11.21
CA ALA A 221 9.54 -23.33 -10.32
C ALA A 221 10.92 -24.01 -10.20
N GLN A 222 11.67 -24.11 -11.30
CA GLN A 222 13.05 -24.62 -11.30
C GLN A 222 13.98 -23.72 -10.49
N ALA A 223 13.88 -22.40 -10.69
CA ALA A 223 14.66 -21.43 -9.91
C ALA A 223 14.34 -21.49 -8.41
N GLN A 224 13.07 -21.62 -8.04
CA GLN A 224 12.65 -21.77 -6.64
C GLN A 224 13.12 -23.10 -6.02
N ALA A 225 13.23 -24.17 -6.82
CA ALA A 225 13.80 -25.44 -6.41
C ALA A 225 15.34 -25.43 -6.32
N GLY A 226 16.00 -24.33 -6.72
CA GLY A 226 17.46 -24.18 -6.70
C GLY A 226 18.18 -24.63 -7.98
N ASP A 227 17.45 -25.14 -8.97
CA ASP A 227 18.00 -25.59 -10.26
C ASP A 227 18.08 -24.42 -11.25
N ARG A 228 19.07 -23.56 -11.02
CA ARG A 228 19.24 -22.32 -11.80
C ARG A 228 19.66 -22.58 -13.24
N GLU A 229 20.44 -23.62 -13.49
CA GLU A 229 20.93 -23.97 -14.83
C GLU A 229 19.76 -24.41 -15.71
N GLN A 230 18.92 -25.31 -15.21
CA GLN A 230 17.75 -25.77 -15.94
C GLN A 230 16.71 -24.65 -16.13
N ALA A 231 16.56 -23.76 -15.14
CA ALA A 231 15.71 -22.58 -15.28
C ALA A 231 16.17 -21.69 -16.46
N CYS A 232 17.47 -21.45 -16.58
CA CYS A 232 18.01 -20.65 -17.70
C CYS A 232 17.79 -21.33 -19.05
N ALA A 233 18.03 -22.65 -19.14
CA ALA A 233 17.77 -23.41 -20.36
C ALA A 233 16.29 -23.39 -20.76
N THR A 234 15.37 -23.50 -19.80
CA THR A 234 13.92 -23.43 -20.07
C THR A 234 13.48 -22.02 -20.51
N LEU A 235 14.08 -20.98 -19.93
CA LEU A 235 13.82 -19.60 -20.34
C LEU A 235 14.28 -19.33 -21.78
N GLU A 236 15.46 -19.81 -22.17
CA GLU A 236 15.94 -19.68 -23.56
C GLU A 236 15.02 -20.40 -24.54
N ARG A 237 14.52 -21.60 -24.19
CA ARG A 237 13.50 -22.29 -24.99
C ARG A 237 12.23 -21.45 -25.15
N ALA A 238 11.78 -20.75 -24.10
CA ALA A 238 10.63 -19.86 -24.21
C ALA A 238 10.90 -18.70 -25.19
N ARG A 239 12.14 -18.24 -25.33
CA ARG A 239 12.53 -17.13 -26.22
C ARG A 239 12.59 -17.51 -27.69
N GLU A 240 12.87 -18.77 -27.98
CA GLU A 240 12.91 -19.32 -29.35
C GLU A 240 11.52 -19.39 -29.99
N GLU A 241 10.46 -19.33 -29.18
CA GLU A 241 9.08 -19.32 -29.65
C GLU A 241 8.71 -18.01 -30.38
N ARG A 242 7.66 -18.07 -31.20
CA ARG A 242 7.14 -16.88 -31.87
C ARG A 242 6.32 -16.02 -30.89
N LEU A 243 7.00 -15.12 -30.19
CA LEU A 243 6.41 -14.31 -29.13
C LEU A 243 5.51 -13.15 -29.63
N SER A 244 4.32 -13.05 -29.06
CA SER A 244 3.51 -11.83 -29.05
C SER A 244 4.12 -10.76 -28.12
N GLU A 245 3.64 -9.51 -28.17
CA GLU A 245 4.12 -8.44 -27.27
C GLU A 245 3.84 -8.75 -25.78
N GLN A 246 2.72 -9.41 -25.49
CA GLN A 246 2.38 -9.81 -24.11
C GLN A 246 3.30 -10.92 -23.60
N GLU A 247 3.63 -11.88 -24.46
CA GLU A 247 4.53 -12.98 -24.13
C GLU A 247 5.98 -12.50 -23.98
N LYS A 248 6.45 -11.57 -24.82
CA LYS A 248 7.74 -10.89 -24.62
C LYS A 248 7.83 -10.24 -23.24
N TYR A 249 6.77 -9.54 -22.83
CA TYR A 249 6.72 -8.94 -21.51
C TYR A 249 6.74 -10.00 -20.39
N LEU A 250 6.03 -11.12 -20.57
CA LEU A 250 6.05 -12.23 -19.60
C LEU A 250 7.44 -12.87 -19.47
N VAL A 251 8.13 -13.13 -20.59
CA VAL A 251 9.52 -13.63 -20.60
C VAL A 251 10.44 -12.64 -19.91
N ALA A 252 10.30 -11.33 -20.16
CA ALA A 252 11.06 -10.30 -19.48
C ALA A 252 10.84 -10.29 -17.97
N CYS A 253 9.58 -10.36 -17.50
CA CYS A 253 9.25 -10.46 -16.07
C CYS A 253 9.89 -11.71 -15.44
N THR A 254 9.81 -12.85 -16.14
CA THR A 254 10.40 -14.10 -15.68
C THR A 254 11.92 -14.00 -15.56
N ALA A 255 12.58 -13.41 -16.57
CA ALA A 255 14.01 -13.14 -16.55
C ALA A 255 14.42 -12.22 -15.38
N CYS A 256 13.61 -11.21 -15.08
CA CYS A 256 13.80 -10.33 -13.93
C CYS A 256 13.75 -11.11 -12.60
N GLU A 257 12.76 -11.99 -12.43
CA GLU A 257 12.59 -12.77 -11.21
C GLU A 257 13.75 -13.73 -10.94
N ILE A 258 14.33 -14.35 -11.97
CA ILE A 258 15.46 -15.29 -11.80
C ILE A 258 16.84 -14.59 -11.80
N GLY A 259 16.88 -13.29 -12.09
CA GLY A 259 18.10 -12.47 -12.11
C GLY A 259 18.90 -12.52 -13.42
N GLN A 260 18.25 -12.80 -14.54
CA GLN A 260 18.85 -12.80 -15.88
C GLN A 260 18.73 -11.43 -16.54
N ASP A 261 19.52 -10.44 -16.08
CA ASP A 261 19.35 -9.03 -16.50
C ASP A 261 19.57 -8.80 -17.99
N GLY A 262 20.47 -9.56 -18.62
CA GLY A 262 20.76 -9.46 -20.05
C GLY A 262 19.55 -9.83 -20.91
N ILE A 263 18.89 -10.95 -20.58
CA ILE A 263 17.67 -11.40 -21.24
C ILE A 263 16.54 -10.40 -20.98
N ALA A 264 16.35 -10.00 -19.72
CA ALA A 264 15.32 -9.04 -19.34
C ALA A 264 15.44 -7.73 -20.13
N TYR A 265 16.65 -7.16 -20.19
CA TYR A 265 16.91 -5.94 -20.94
C TYR A 265 16.62 -6.12 -22.44
N TRP A 266 17.08 -7.23 -23.05
CA TRP A 266 16.86 -7.47 -24.47
C TRP A 266 15.36 -7.54 -24.78
N GLU A 267 14.59 -8.37 -24.08
CA GLU A 267 13.15 -8.53 -24.33
C GLU A 267 12.38 -7.22 -24.14
N LEU A 268 12.69 -6.47 -23.08
CA LEU A 268 12.06 -5.16 -22.82
C LEU A 268 12.38 -4.14 -23.93
N SER A 269 13.60 -4.17 -24.48
CA SER A 269 14.00 -3.31 -25.59
C SER A 269 13.28 -3.65 -26.91
N GLN A 270 12.84 -4.91 -27.08
CA GLN A 270 12.10 -5.37 -28.27
C GLN A 270 10.61 -5.05 -28.23
N LEU A 271 10.07 -4.61 -27.09
CA LEU A 271 8.68 -4.19 -27.00
C LEU A 271 8.51 -2.91 -27.83
N LYS A 272 7.69 -2.99 -28.88
CA LYS A 272 7.40 -1.82 -29.71
C LYS A 272 6.82 -0.73 -28.81
N ALA A 273 7.38 0.46 -28.90
CA ALA A 273 6.88 1.64 -28.20
C ALA A 273 5.50 2.02 -28.76
N ARG A 274 4.44 1.34 -28.30
CA ARG A 274 3.12 1.97 -28.23
C ARG A 274 3.23 2.95 -27.07
N GLU A 275 3.72 4.15 -27.37
CA GLU A 275 3.83 5.18 -26.36
C GLU A 275 2.45 5.45 -25.74
N PRO A 276 2.40 5.66 -24.42
CA PRO A 276 3.51 5.58 -23.47
C PRO A 276 3.76 4.13 -22.99
N LEU A 277 5.03 3.71 -22.94
CA LEU A 277 5.42 2.58 -22.07
C LEU A 277 5.00 2.93 -20.64
N GLY A 278 4.26 2.03 -19.98
CA GLY A 278 3.85 2.21 -18.59
C GLY A 278 5.07 2.35 -17.66
N GLU A 279 4.87 3.03 -16.53
CA GLU A 279 5.89 3.30 -15.51
C GLU A 279 6.71 2.05 -15.14
N ASP A 280 6.02 0.95 -14.82
CA ASP A 280 6.65 -0.32 -14.45
C ASP A 280 7.62 -0.82 -15.52
N ARG A 281 7.23 -0.72 -16.80
CA ARG A 281 8.07 -1.16 -17.93
C ARG A 281 9.30 -0.29 -18.09
N LEU A 282 9.12 1.03 -17.97
CA LEU A 282 10.25 1.98 -18.02
C LEU A 282 11.23 1.72 -16.87
N TRP A 283 10.71 1.46 -15.67
CA TRP A 283 11.53 1.14 -14.50
C TRP A 283 12.29 -0.18 -14.69
N MET A 284 11.59 -1.26 -15.03
CA MET A 284 12.21 -2.57 -15.24
C MET A 284 13.32 -2.51 -16.29
N MET A 285 13.08 -1.79 -17.40
CA MET A 285 14.08 -1.63 -18.45
C MET A 285 15.28 -0.80 -17.97
N ALA A 286 15.06 0.25 -17.17
CA ALA A 286 16.12 1.04 -16.56
C ALA A 286 16.96 0.21 -15.55
N ALA A 287 16.31 -0.60 -14.73
CA ALA A 287 16.96 -1.49 -13.78
C ALA A 287 17.81 -2.54 -14.51
N ALA A 288 17.25 -3.20 -15.54
CA ALA A 288 17.98 -4.16 -16.37
C ALA A 288 19.17 -3.52 -17.08
N ALA A 289 19.00 -2.30 -17.62
CA ALA A 289 20.08 -1.55 -18.24
C ALA A 289 21.20 -1.22 -17.24
N MET A 290 20.86 -0.76 -16.02
CA MET A 290 21.88 -0.50 -14.99
C MET A 290 22.60 -1.76 -14.56
N ASN A 291 21.86 -2.84 -14.28
CA ASN A 291 22.44 -4.09 -13.79
C ASN A 291 23.36 -4.76 -14.83
N THR A 292 23.15 -4.48 -16.12
CA THR A 292 24.02 -4.94 -17.22
C THR A 292 25.15 -3.96 -17.56
N GLY A 293 25.32 -2.87 -16.79
CA GLY A 293 26.39 -1.89 -17.00
C GLY A 293 26.09 -0.80 -18.05
N ARG A 294 24.88 -0.78 -18.62
CA ARG A 294 24.46 0.19 -19.66
C ARG A 294 24.02 1.53 -19.05
N ALA A 295 24.93 2.21 -18.36
CA ALA A 295 24.64 3.42 -17.59
C ALA A 295 24.05 4.56 -18.46
N ALA A 296 24.50 4.71 -19.71
CA ALA A 296 24.00 5.73 -20.63
C ALA A 296 22.50 5.57 -20.93
N GLU A 297 22.07 4.34 -21.16
CA GLU A 297 20.69 4.05 -21.50
C GLU A 297 19.76 4.11 -20.29
N ALA A 298 20.20 3.57 -19.16
CA ALA A 298 19.48 3.73 -17.92
C ALA A 298 19.31 5.21 -17.55
N THR A 299 20.33 6.05 -17.75
CA THR A 299 20.22 7.50 -17.54
C THR A 299 19.12 8.12 -18.41
N ARG A 300 18.99 7.69 -19.67
CA ARG A 300 17.95 8.15 -20.59
C ARG A 300 16.55 7.74 -20.11
N LEU A 301 16.39 6.48 -19.69
CA LEU A 301 15.11 5.91 -19.21
C LEU A 301 14.68 6.52 -17.88
N LEU A 302 15.59 6.57 -16.90
CA LEU A 302 15.36 7.20 -15.60
C LEU A 302 15.11 8.70 -15.76
N GLY A 303 15.80 9.36 -16.69
CA GLY A 303 15.53 10.77 -17.01
C GLY A 303 14.11 11.02 -17.54
N ARG A 304 13.48 10.02 -18.19
CA ARG A 304 12.06 10.08 -18.55
C ARG A 304 11.18 9.91 -17.30
N LEU A 305 11.49 8.94 -16.45
CA LEU A 305 10.76 8.72 -15.19
C LEU A 305 10.82 9.93 -14.25
N THR A 306 11.98 10.56 -14.07
CA THR A 306 12.12 11.76 -13.22
C THR A 306 11.37 12.97 -13.78
N ARG A 307 11.16 13.05 -15.10
CA ARG A 307 10.33 14.09 -15.70
C ARG A 307 8.83 13.83 -15.52
N LEU A 308 8.42 12.56 -15.49
CA LEU A 308 7.02 12.18 -15.26
C LEU A 308 6.66 12.23 -13.76
N PHE A 309 7.59 11.88 -12.88
CA PHE A 309 7.39 11.77 -11.44
C PHE A 309 8.50 12.50 -10.67
N PRO A 310 8.51 13.84 -10.69
CA PRO A 310 9.60 14.63 -10.12
C PRO A 310 9.70 14.53 -8.59
N ARG A 311 8.64 14.09 -7.90
CA ARG A 311 8.63 13.86 -6.45
C ARG A 311 9.04 12.43 -6.05
N ASN A 312 9.21 11.51 -7.00
CA ASN A 312 9.59 10.15 -6.65
C ASN A 312 11.09 10.10 -6.29
N PRO A 313 11.44 9.85 -5.01
CA PRO A 313 12.82 9.92 -4.54
C PRO A 313 13.69 8.82 -5.13
N VAL A 314 13.09 7.65 -5.40
CA VAL A 314 13.76 6.49 -6.00
C VAL A 314 14.24 6.82 -7.40
N TYR A 315 13.36 7.35 -8.25
CA TYR A 315 13.73 7.68 -9.63
C TYR A 315 14.79 8.78 -9.66
N ALA A 316 14.66 9.81 -8.82
CA ALA A 316 15.62 10.90 -8.74
C ALA A 316 17.01 10.39 -8.33
N ALA A 317 17.11 9.58 -7.28
CA ALA A 317 18.38 9.07 -6.79
C ALA A 317 19.01 8.04 -7.73
N CYS A 318 18.21 7.14 -8.30
CA CYS A 318 18.66 6.19 -9.31
C CYS A 318 19.16 6.90 -10.57
N TYR A 319 18.49 7.97 -11.00
CA TYR A 319 18.95 8.82 -12.10
C TYR A 319 20.30 9.47 -11.79
N ARG A 320 20.48 10.03 -10.58
CA ARG A 320 21.77 10.61 -10.15
C ARG A 320 22.88 9.56 -10.17
N TYR A 321 22.61 8.35 -9.67
CA TYR A 321 23.56 7.23 -9.66
C TYR A 321 23.93 6.79 -11.09
N ALA A 322 22.95 6.54 -11.95
CA ALA A 322 23.16 6.17 -13.35
C ALA A 322 23.97 7.22 -14.12
N ARG A 323 23.64 8.50 -13.91
CA ARG A 323 24.35 9.63 -14.52
C ARG A 323 25.81 9.68 -14.06
N ALA A 324 26.07 9.54 -12.75
CA ALA A 324 27.43 9.57 -12.23
C ALA A 324 28.30 8.46 -12.85
N ARG A 325 27.76 7.24 -12.98
CA ARG A 325 28.47 6.14 -13.64
C ARG A 325 28.73 6.39 -15.12
N ARG A 326 27.73 6.91 -15.83
CA ARG A 326 27.87 7.30 -17.24
C ARG A 326 28.96 8.35 -17.42
N ASP A 327 28.97 9.38 -16.58
CA ASP A 327 29.89 10.52 -16.70
C ASP A 327 31.35 10.09 -16.44
N VAL A 328 31.57 9.03 -15.64
CA VAL A 328 32.89 8.41 -15.39
C VAL A 328 33.21 7.28 -16.39
N GLY A 329 32.24 6.84 -17.21
CA GLY A 329 32.39 5.73 -18.14
C GLY A 329 32.48 4.35 -17.47
N ASP A 330 31.88 4.17 -16.28
CA ASP A 330 31.90 2.88 -15.58
C ASP A 330 30.79 1.95 -16.08
N GLU A 331 31.14 1.09 -17.05
CA GLU A 331 30.27 0.09 -17.65
C GLU A 331 30.24 -1.25 -16.92
N ARG A 332 30.88 -1.36 -15.75
CA ARG A 332 30.82 -2.62 -14.99
C ARG A 332 29.41 -2.83 -14.41
N PRO A 333 28.92 -4.06 -14.27
CA PRO A 333 27.74 -4.33 -13.46
C PRO A 333 27.92 -3.79 -12.03
N PRO A 334 26.86 -3.24 -11.40
CA PRO A 334 26.91 -2.84 -9.99
C PRO A 334 27.09 -4.05 -9.07
N ARG A 335 27.59 -3.80 -7.86
CA ARG A 335 27.65 -4.81 -6.79
C ARG A 335 26.23 -5.22 -6.37
N ASP A 336 26.09 -6.39 -5.76
CA ASP A 336 24.76 -6.94 -5.42
C ASP A 336 23.90 -6.01 -4.56
N ASP A 337 24.49 -5.26 -3.63
CA ASP A 337 23.81 -4.26 -2.79
C ASP A 337 23.48 -2.94 -3.51
N GLU A 338 24.12 -2.70 -4.65
CA GLU A 338 23.91 -1.56 -5.55
C GLU A 338 23.04 -1.90 -6.77
N ARG A 339 22.67 -3.19 -6.94
CA ARG A 339 21.77 -3.62 -8.02
C ARG A 339 20.39 -3.00 -7.87
N PHE A 340 19.81 -2.63 -9.00
CA PHE A 340 18.48 -2.02 -9.04
C PHE A 340 17.44 -3.14 -8.96
N PRO A 341 16.47 -3.05 -8.02
CA PRO A 341 15.37 -4.00 -7.98
C PRO A 341 14.44 -3.79 -9.18
N TYR A 342 13.81 -4.88 -9.64
CA TYR A 342 12.86 -4.82 -10.76
C TYR A 342 11.48 -4.31 -10.38
N LEU A 343 11.14 -4.37 -9.09
CA LEU A 343 10.04 -3.58 -8.53
C LEU A 343 10.55 -2.15 -8.24
N PRO A 344 9.77 -1.09 -8.51
CA PRO A 344 10.16 0.28 -8.21
C PRO A 344 10.63 0.45 -6.76
N GLY A 345 11.94 0.64 -6.58
CA GLY A 345 12.57 0.74 -5.27
C GLY A 345 14.05 1.11 -5.37
N PRO A 346 14.62 1.73 -4.33
CA PRO A 346 16.05 2.05 -4.31
C PRO A 346 16.88 0.76 -4.12
N PRO A 347 18.12 0.71 -4.62
CA PRO A 347 19.08 -0.32 -4.24
C PRO A 347 19.26 -0.42 -2.72
N GLN A 348 19.66 -1.58 -2.21
CA GLN A 348 19.77 -1.82 -0.77
C GLN A 348 20.75 -0.85 -0.08
N ALA A 349 21.91 -0.61 -0.70
CA ALA A 349 22.89 0.35 -0.20
C ALA A 349 22.33 1.78 -0.13
N MET A 350 21.52 2.18 -1.11
CA MET A 350 20.87 3.50 -1.15
C MET A 350 19.80 3.61 -0.06
N ALA A 351 18.95 2.60 0.07
CA ALA A 351 17.94 2.55 1.14
C ALA A 351 18.58 2.62 2.53
N ALA A 352 19.72 1.95 2.73
CA ALA A 352 20.47 1.97 3.99
C ALA A 352 20.96 3.38 4.32
N ARG A 353 21.58 4.05 3.34
CA ARG A 353 22.04 5.44 3.49
C ARG A 353 20.92 6.41 3.86
N TRP A 354 19.76 6.33 3.21
CA TRP A 354 18.61 7.17 3.56
C TRP A 354 18.11 6.93 4.99
N THR A 355 18.18 5.68 5.45
CA THR A 355 17.78 5.31 6.82
C THR A 355 18.76 5.87 7.84
N GLU A 356 20.06 5.77 7.56
CA GLU A 356 21.12 6.34 8.38
C GLU A 356 21.01 7.87 8.45
N GLU A 357 20.76 8.52 7.32
CA GLU A 357 20.59 9.97 7.24
C GLU A 357 19.39 10.45 8.07
N LEU A 358 18.24 9.77 7.97
CA LEU A 358 17.08 10.06 8.82
C LEU A 358 17.42 9.90 10.30
N HIS A 359 18.05 8.78 10.69
CA HIS A 359 18.44 8.55 12.10
C HIS A 359 19.44 9.58 12.61
N GLU A 360 20.37 10.04 11.78
CA GLU A 360 21.33 11.06 12.16
C GLU A 360 20.64 12.42 12.37
N GLN A 361 19.70 12.80 11.50
CA GLN A 361 18.89 14.01 11.71
C GLN A 361 18.04 13.92 12.99
N MET A 362 17.45 12.75 13.27
CA MET A 362 16.72 12.51 14.52
C MET A 362 17.62 12.63 15.76
N ARG A 363 18.88 12.19 15.68
CA ARG A 363 19.87 12.31 16.77
C ARG A 363 20.32 13.75 17.03
N GLN A 364 20.39 14.56 15.98
CA GLN A 364 20.79 15.98 16.07
C GLN A 364 19.71 16.85 16.74
N GLY A 365 18.48 16.35 16.87
CA GLY A 365 17.38 16.96 17.61
C GLY A 365 16.26 17.51 16.72
N GLY A 366 15.15 17.89 17.35
CA GLY A 366 13.93 18.33 16.66
C GLY A 366 14.14 19.51 15.72
N ASP A 367 14.90 20.52 16.14
CA ASP A 367 15.14 21.73 15.33
C ASP A 367 15.95 21.45 14.05
N ALA A 368 16.95 20.56 14.14
CA ALA A 368 17.75 20.15 12.98
C ALA A 368 16.90 19.39 11.96
N LEU A 369 16.10 18.43 12.45
CA LEU A 369 15.15 17.69 11.63
C LEU A 369 14.12 18.63 10.98
N ALA A 370 13.52 19.55 11.75
CA ALA A 370 12.58 20.54 11.23
C ALA A 370 13.22 21.42 10.13
N GLY A 371 14.48 21.86 10.35
CA GLY A 371 15.25 22.62 9.38
C GLY A 371 15.46 21.87 8.06
N GLN A 372 15.84 20.59 8.11
CA GLN A 372 15.99 19.76 6.92
C GLN A 372 14.66 19.53 6.20
N LEU A 373 13.57 19.29 6.95
CA LEU A 373 12.24 19.06 6.39
C LEU A 373 11.68 20.26 5.62
N VAL A 374 12.18 21.47 5.88
CA VAL A 374 11.78 22.69 5.17
C VAL A 374 12.77 23.04 4.05
N SER A 375 14.07 22.89 4.31
CA SER A 375 15.12 23.35 3.40
C SER A 375 15.49 22.36 2.30
N ASN A 376 15.24 21.06 2.49
CA ASN A 376 15.67 20.01 1.57
C ASN A 376 14.48 19.14 1.13
N ALA A 377 13.83 19.54 0.04
CA ALA A 377 12.69 18.81 -0.52
C ALA A 377 13.02 17.35 -0.88
N MET A 378 14.25 17.04 -1.29
CA MET A 378 14.65 15.67 -1.60
C MET A 378 14.75 14.82 -0.33
N PHE A 379 15.35 15.35 0.74
CA PHE A 379 15.39 14.67 2.04
C PHE A 379 13.98 14.34 2.53
N CYS A 380 13.01 15.24 2.35
CA CYS A 380 11.62 14.98 2.72
C CYS A 380 11.03 13.77 2.00
N GLU A 381 11.21 13.66 0.69
CA GLU A 381 10.69 12.52 -0.08
C GLU A 381 11.43 11.22 0.29
N GLU A 382 12.75 11.29 0.48
CA GLU A 382 13.59 10.14 0.87
C GLU A 382 13.21 9.63 2.29
N ALA A 383 13.06 10.54 3.25
CA ALA A 383 12.61 10.22 4.62
C ALA A 383 11.18 9.65 4.64
N LEU A 384 10.26 10.23 3.86
CA LEU A 384 8.90 9.71 3.73
C LEU A 384 8.89 8.29 3.16
N TRP A 385 9.71 8.02 2.14
CA TRP A 385 9.87 6.67 1.60
C TRP A 385 10.38 5.68 2.67
N VAL A 386 11.41 6.06 3.44
CA VAL A 386 11.96 5.24 4.53
C VAL A 386 10.89 4.92 5.58
N LEU A 387 10.10 5.90 6.00
CA LEU A 387 9.02 5.71 6.97
C LEU A 387 7.97 4.72 6.46
N ARG A 388 7.53 4.87 5.20
CA ARG A 388 6.47 4.06 4.58
C ARG A 388 6.91 2.63 4.30
N MET A 389 8.11 2.46 3.74
CA MET A 389 8.52 1.20 3.11
C MET A 389 9.47 0.37 3.98
N ARG A 390 10.19 1.00 4.92
CA ARG A 390 11.22 0.30 5.71
C ARG A 390 10.95 0.30 7.21
N LEU A 391 10.46 1.41 7.76
CA LEU A 391 10.23 1.51 9.20
C LEU A 391 8.83 1.03 9.60
N SER A 392 7.84 1.11 8.72
CA SER A 392 6.48 0.58 8.94
C SER A 392 6.50 -0.85 9.51
N GLY A 393 5.71 -1.12 10.55
CA GLY A 393 5.70 -2.39 11.28
C GLY A 393 6.86 -2.60 12.27
N THR A 394 7.81 -1.68 12.38
CA THR A 394 9.00 -1.81 13.25
C THR A 394 8.96 -0.84 14.44
N PRO A 395 9.70 -1.11 15.54
CA PRO A 395 9.80 -0.19 16.68
C PRO A 395 10.38 1.18 16.30
N ALA A 396 11.24 1.22 15.28
CA ALA A 396 11.88 2.45 14.82
C ALA A 396 10.90 3.44 14.18
N PHE A 397 9.72 2.98 13.75
CA PHE A 397 8.65 3.87 13.30
C PHE A 397 8.15 4.75 14.45
N ASP A 398 7.93 4.18 15.63
CA ASP A 398 7.49 4.93 16.81
C ASP A 398 8.53 5.96 17.26
N ASP A 399 9.82 5.61 17.14
CA ASP A 399 10.93 6.54 17.40
C ASP A 399 10.92 7.72 16.42
N ALA A 400 10.69 7.45 15.14
CA ALA A 400 10.60 8.50 14.13
C ALA A 400 9.37 9.40 14.31
N LEU A 401 8.21 8.84 14.69
CA LEU A 401 7.04 9.64 15.04
C LEU A 401 7.31 10.57 16.22
N ARG A 402 7.99 10.08 17.27
CA ARG A 402 8.40 10.93 18.40
C ARG A 402 9.33 12.05 17.98
N ALA A 403 10.30 11.77 17.10
CA ALA A 403 11.20 12.80 16.59
C ALA A 403 10.47 13.85 15.76
N LEU A 404 9.51 13.44 14.91
CA LEU A 404 8.66 14.35 14.14
C LEU A 404 7.74 15.18 15.03
N GLU A 405 7.18 14.57 16.09
CA GLU A 405 6.37 15.26 17.10
C GLU A 405 7.18 16.36 17.81
N GLN A 406 8.42 16.05 18.20
CA GLN A 406 9.35 17.00 18.82
C GLN A 406 9.82 18.09 17.85
N ALA A 407 10.09 17.73 16.60
CA ALA A 407 10.50 18.67 15.56
C ALA A 407 9.41 19.71 15.29
N GLY A 408 8.14 19.31 15.32
CA GLY A 408 7.03 20.25 15.12
C GLY A 408 7.05 20.92 13.74
N GLY A 409 6.37 22.06 13.64
CA GLY A 409 6.39 22.89 12.45
C GLY A 409 5.62 22.35 11.24
N CYS A 410 5.61 23.13 10.16
CA CYS A 410 4.83 22.81 8.95
C CYS A 410 5.39 21.60 8.18
N GLY A 411 6.71 21.41 8.16
CA GLY A 411 7.36 20.30 7.47
C GLY A 411 7.01 18.92 8.06
N ALA A 412 7.13 18.77 9.39
CA ALA A 412 6.77 17.53 10.06
C ALA A 412 5.27 17.23 9.94
N ARG A 413 4.41 18.27 10.12
CA ARG A 413 2.96 18.13 9.93
C ARG A 413 2.60 17.67 8.52
N ALA A 414 3.17 18.30 7.49
CA ALA A 414 2.92 17.91 6.10
C ALA A 414 3.35 16.47 5.80
N MET A 415 4.50 16.03 6.35
CA MET A 415 4.97 14.65 6.22
C MET A 415 4.02 13.65 6.90
N LEU A 416 3.60 13.92 8.13
CA LEU A 416 2.66 13.08 8.87
C LEU A 416 1.29 13.01 8.17
N THR A 417 0.78 14.12 7.65
CA THR A 417 -0.47 14.14 6.87
C THR A 417 -0.37 13.26 5.63
N ARG A 418 0.76 13.28 4.92
CA ARG A 418 0.98 12.40 3.75
C ARG A 418 1.01 10.92 4.15
N LEU A 419 1.61 10.57 5.29
CA LEU A 419 1.60 9.18 5.79
C LEU A 419 0.19 8.62 6.02
N LEU A 420 -0.81 9.47 6.28
CA LEU A 420 -2.19 9.04 6.47
C LEU A 420 -2.88 8.63 5.17
N THR A 421 -2.47 9.18 4.02
CA THR A 421 -3.17 9.05 2.74
C THR A 421 -2.35 8.40 1.64
N GLU A 422 -1.04 8.23 1.82
CA GLU A 422 -0.18 7.51 0.86
C GLU A 422 -0.11 6.01 1.17
N PRO A 423 0.18 5.13 0.19
CA PRO A 423 0.29 3.69 0.41
C PRO A 423 1.55 3.31 1.23
N GLY A 424 1.50 2.26 2.04
CA GLY A 424 2.69 1.74 2.76
C GLY A 424 2.45 1.53 4.27
N PRO A 425 2.14 2.57 5.06
CA PRO A 425 1.83 2.42 6.47
C PRO A 425 0.58 1.56 6.65
N GLY A 426 0.64 0.60 7.58
CA GLY A 426 -0.52 -0.16 7.99
C GLY A 426 -1.52 0.71 8.77
N GLU A 427 -2.70 0.17 9.01
CA GLU A 427 -3.77 0.90 9.70
C GLU A 427 -3.38 1.31 11.12
N SER A 428 -2.63 0.45 11.82
CA SER A 428 -2.14 0.77 13.16
C SER A 428 -1.23 1.99 13.12
N GLU A 429 -0.29 2.03 12.18
CA GLU A 429 0.63 3.14 12.00
C GLU A 429 -0.13 4.43 11.65
N ARG A 430 -1.12 4.37 10.75
CA ARG A 430 -1.93 5.55 10.39
C ARG A 430 -2.69 6.12 11.58
N LEU A 431 -3.24 5.26 12.44
CA LEU A 431 -3.90 5.72 13.66
C LEU A 431 -2.92 6.37 14.63
N GLU A 432 -1.70 5.85 14.77
CA GLU A 432 -0.65 6.47 15.58
C GLU A 432 -0.16 7.80 14.99
N VAL A 433 -0.04 7.91 13.66
CA VAL A 433 0.23 9.17 12.96
C VAL A 433 -0.87 10.19 13.23
N ALA A 434 -2.15 9.79 13.18
CA ALA A 434 -3.28 10.68 13.48
C ALA A 434 -3.25 11.16 14.95
N GLN A 435 -2.86 10.29 15.89
CA GLN A 435 -2.66 10.68 17.29
C GLN A 435 -1.47 11.64 17.45
N CYS A 436 -0.38 11.42 16.71
CA CYS A 436 0.79 12.29 16.69
C CYS A 436 0.40 13.71 16.26
N LEU A 437 -0.35 13.84 15.15
CA LEU A 437 -0.86 15.14 14.68
C LEU A 437 -1.71 15.84 15.75
N ARG A 438 -2.57 15.12 16.48
CA ARG A 438 -3.34 15.69 17.60
C ARG A 438 -2.45 16.21 18.72
N ARG A 439 -1.43 15.45 19.12
CA ARG A 439 -0.48 15.89 20.16
C ARG A 439 0.30 17.13 19.73
N MET A 440 0.55 17.28 18.43
CA MET A 440 1.14 18.48 17.84
C MET A 440 0.17 19.68 17.75
N GLY A 441 -1.07 19.53 18.19
CA GLY A 441 -2.07 20.59 18.25
C GLY A 441 -2.96 20.70 17.00
N GLU A 442 -3.02 19.68 16.14
CA GLU A 442 -4.04 19.66 15.07
C GLU A 442 -5.44 19.47 15.65
N THR A 443 -6.31 20.45 15.40
CA THR A 443 -7.69 20.49 15.89
C THR A 443 -8.66 19.81 14.92
N CYS A 444 -8.33 19.82 13.63
CA CYS A 444 -9.14 19.20 12.58
C CYS A 444 -8.97 17.68 12.58
N ALA A 445 -10.06 16.95 12.39
CA ALA A 445 -10.01 15.50 12.16
C ALA A 445 -9.30 15.20 10.82
N PRO A 446 -8.10 14.59 10.84
CA PRO A 446 -7.36 14.37 9.61
C PRO A 446 -8.02 13.27 8.79
N LEU A 447 -7.91 13.38 7.46
CA LEU A 447 -8.38 12.37 6.53
C LEU A 447 -7.31 11.27 6.39
N ALA A 448 -7.71 10.01 6.52
CA ALA A 448 -6.82 8.86 6.43
C ALA A 448 -7.43 7.72 5.60
N LEU A 449 -6.57 6.95 4.94
CA LEU A 449 -6.97 5.70 4.28
C LEU A 449 -6.95 4.56 5.30
N LEU A 450 -8.11 3.98 5.59
CA LEU A 450 -8.29 2.86 6.53
C LEU A 450 -9.22 1.82 5.89
N ASP A 451 -8.84 0.53 5.87
CA ASP A 451 -9.63 -0.57 5.31
C ASP A 451 -10.19 -0.32 3.89
N GLY A 452 -9.39 0.30 3.01
CA GLY A 452 -9.82 0.66 1.65
C GLY A 452 -10.93 1.73 1.60
N ARG A 453 -11.03 2.55 2.65
CA ARG A 453 -11.97 3.65 2.84
C ARG A 453 -11.20 4.94 3.10
N LEU A 454 -11.79 6.07 2.74
CA LEU A 454 -11.24 7.39 3.04
C LEU A 454 -12.06 7.99 4.18
N VAL A 455 -11.47 8.12 5.38
CA VAL A 455 -12.21 8.38 6.62
C VAL A 455 -11.61 9.55 7.38
N ARG A 456 -12.46 10.44 7.93
CA ARG A 456 -12.04 11.48 8.87
C ARG A 456 -11.87 10.89 10.27
N VAL A 457 -10.65 11.00 10.81
CA VAL A 457 -10.30 10.43 12.11
C VAL A 457 -10.60 11.46 13.21
N ALA A 458 -11.88 11.58 13.57
CA ALA A 458 -12.37 12.51 14.59
C ALA A 458 -12.09 12.08 16.04
N ASP A 459 -11.74 10.82 16.24
CA ASP A 459 -11.07 10.35 17.43
C ASP A 459 -10.24 9.11 17.05
N PRO A 460 -8.90 9.23 16.90
CA PRO A 460 -8.05 8.07 16.63
C PRO A 460 -8.20 6.98 17.71
N SER A 461 -8.61 7.37 18.92
CA SER A 461 -8.88 6.48 20.03
C SER A 461 -10.22 5.72 19.91
N ALA A 462 -11.01 5.96 18.86
CA ALA A 462 -12.20 5.20 18.50
C ALA A 462 -11.94 4.04 17.50
N TYR A 463 -10.79 3.99 16.82
CA TYR A 463 -10.51 2.98 15.77
C TYR A 463 -9.58 1.86 16.23
N LEU A 464 -9.96 0.60 16.01
CA LEU A 464 -9.12 -0.56 16.32
C LEU A 464 -8.15 -0.84 15.16
N SER A 465 -6.85 -0.94 15.42
CA SER A 465 -5.92 -1.53 14.45
C SER A 465 -6.25 -3.01 14.18
N PRO A 466 -5.80 -3.64 13.08
CA PRO A 466 -6.06 -5.06 12.80
C PRO A 466 -5.59 -6.02 13.89
N ALA A 467 -4.52 -5.68 14.61
CA ALA A 467 -4.06 -6.45 15.77
C ALA A 467 -5.01 -6.27 16.97
N GLN A 468 -5.47 -5.05 17.22
CA GLN A 468 -6.45 -4.74 18.27
C GLN A 468 -7.84 -5.32 17.95
N ALA A 469 -8.27 -5.26 16.69
CA ALA A 469 -9.50 -5.87 16.21
C ALA A 469 -9.47 -7.40 16.36
N ARG A 470 -8.30 -8.04 16.20
CA ARG A 470 -8.11 -9.46 16.53
C ARG A 470 -8.23 -9.74 18.03
N ILE A 471 -7.71 -8.86 18.89
CA ILE A 471 -7.86 -8.97 20.35
C ILE A 471 -9.33 -8.84 20.74
N VAL A 472 -10.00 -7.79 20.25
CA VAL A 472 -11.41 -7.52 20.53
C VAL A 472 -12.28 -8.66 20.00
N ARG A 473 -12.12 -9.07 18.74
CA ARG A 473 -12.88 -10.18 18.14
C ARG A 473 -12.64 -11.50 18.87
N GLY A 474 -11.37 -11.83 19.17
CA GLY A 474 -11.04 -13.06 19.89
C GLY A 474 -11.61 -13.10 21.31
N ALA A 475 -11.70 -11.96 21.99
CA ALA A 475 -12.37 -11.86 23.29
C ALA A 475 -13.89 -11.98 23.14
N THR A 476 -14.48 -11.30 22.15
CA THR A 476 -15.93 -11.39 21.84
C THR A 476 -16.35 -12.82 21.52
N ASP A 477 -15.62 -13.51 20.63
CA ASP A 477 -15.93 -14.89 20.21
C ASP A 477 -15.90 -15.86 21.39
N ARG A 478 -14.95 -15.69 22.33
CA ARG A 478 -14.85 -16.55 23.54
C ARG A 478 -15.91 -16.23 24.60
N LEU A 479 -16.36 -14.98 24.67
CA LEU A 479 -17.41 -14.59 25.61
C LEU A 479 -18.81 -14.86 25.08
N LEU A 480 -18.97 -15.05 23.76
CA LEU A 480 -20.26 -15.23 23.09
C LEU A 480 -21.06 -16.40 23.69
N ASP A 481 -20.42 -17.56 23.86
CA ASP A 481 -21.10 -18.76 24.38
C ASP A 481 -21.51 -18.61 25.85
N ALA A 482 -20.76 -17.83 26.63
CA ALA A 482 -20.95 -17.70 28.07
C ALA A 482 -21.84 -16.51 28.48
N LEU A 483 -21.83 -15.41 27.70
CA LEU A 483 -22.44 -14.13 28.06
C LEU A 483 -23.38 -13.57 26.97
N GLY A 484 -23.51 -14.22 25.81
CA GLY A 484 -24.27 -13.71 24.68
C GLY A 484 -23.55 -12.59 23.93
N ASP A 485 -24.29 -11.78 23.16
CA ASP A 485 -23.69 -10.69 22.37
C ASP A 485 -23.18 -9.56 23.27
N VAL A 486 -21.88 -9.58 23.52
CA VAL A 486 -21.14 -8.57 24.29
C VAL A 486 -20.25 -7.70 23.42
N GLY A 487 -20.38 -7.75 22.09
CA GLY A 487 -19.44 -7.12 21.16
C GLY A 487 -19.22 -5.63 21.43
N ALA A 488 -20.30 -4.87 21.60
CA ALA A 488 -20.25 -3.45 21.90
C ALA A 488 -19.59 -3.14 23.27
N GLN A 489 -19.79 -4.01 24.27
CA GLN A 489 -19.19 -3.84 25.60
C GLN A 489 -17.70 -4.17 25.58
N VAL A 490 -17.29 -5.23 24.87
CA VAL A 490 -15.88 -5.62 24.71
C VAL A 490 -15.11 -4.50 24.01
N GLU A 491 -15.67 -3.95 22.94
CA GLU A 491 -15.07 -2.83 22.21
C GLU A 491 -14.96 -1.61 23.12
N ARG A 492 -16.02 -1.25 23.85
CA ARG A 492 -15.99 -0.09 24.75
C ARG A 492 -14.93 -0.21 25.85
N VAL A 493 -14.80 -1.38 26.50
CA VAL A 493 -13.78 -1.62 27.54
C VAL A 493 -12.37 -1.50 26.98
N TRP A 494 -12.16 -2.02 25.77
CA TRP A 494 -10.87 -1.92 25.10
C TRP A 494 -10.50 -0.48 24.73
N LEU A 495 -11.46 0.27 24.17
CA LEU A 495 -11.27 1.65 23.74
C LEU A 495 -10.92 2.58 24.92
N CYS A 496 -11.45 2.32 26.12
CA CYS A 496 -11.11 3.10 27.32
C CYS A 496 -9.66 2.94 27.79
N GLY A 497 -9.00 1.80 27.50
CA GLY A 497 -7.72 1.44 28.12
C GLY A 497 -6.47 1.50 27.25
N ARG A 498 -6.59 1.17 25.96
CA ARG A 498 -5.52 1.16 24.93
C ARG A 498 -4.07 1.12 25.46
N PRO A 499 -3.60 -0.04 25.92
CA PRO A 499 -2.25 -0.17 26.43
C PRO A 499 -1.21 -0.09 25.31
N ARG A 500 -0.15 0.70 25.52
CA ARG A 500 0.98 0.85 24.58
C ARG A 500 1.62 -0.53 24.30
N GLY A 501 1.89 -0.83 23.02
CA GLY A 501 2.56 -2.07 22.62
C GLY A 501 1.69 -3.33 22.66
N ALA A 502 0.35 -3.20 22.64
CA ALA A 502 -0.59 -4.33 22.66
C ALA A 502 -0.33 -5.39 21.57
N ALA A 503 0.24 -4.98 20.43
CA ALA A 503 0.62 -5.87 19.33
C ALA A 503 1.66 -6.94 19.73
N ARG A 504 2.51 -6.69 20.75
CA ARG A 504 3.57 -7.64 21.18
C ARG A 504 3.09 -8.68 22.21
N GLY A 505 1.81 -8.65 22.59
CA GLY A 505 1.27 -9.49 23.66
C GLY A 505 -0.19 -9.85 23.46
N LEU A 506 -0.59 -10.17 22.22
CA LEU A 506 -1.95 -10.45 21.78
C LEU A 506 -2.72 -11.39 22.73
N PRO A 507 -2.23 -12.60 23.10
CA PRO A 507 -3.01 -13.52 23.93
C PRO A 507 -3.26 -12.98 25.34
N ALA A 508 -2.28 -12.27 25.90
CA ALA A 508 -2.38 -11.73 27.25
C ALA A 508 -3.24 -10.47 27.35
N TRP A 509 -3.38 -9.71 26.27
CA TRP A 509 -4.35 -8.61 26.21
C TRP A 509 -5.76 -9.09 25.90
N GLN A 510 -5.92 -10.14 25.08
CA GLN A 510 -7.20 -10.79 24.85
C GLN A 510 -7.77 -11.40 26.14
N ALA A 511 -6.97 -12.20 26.85
CA ALA A 511 -7.34 -12.76 28.15
C ALA A 511 -7.69 -11.68 29.18
N ALA A 512 -6.93 -10.58 29.22
CA ALA A 512 -7.18 -9.48 30.15
C ALA A 512 -8.49 -8.75 29.83
N LEU A 513 -8.80 -8.59 28.55
CA LEU A 513 -10.05 -8.01 28.08
C LEU A 513 -11.25 -8.90 28.43
N GLU A 514 -11.13 -10.23 28.29
CA GLU A 514 -12.16 -11.19 28.73
C GLU A 514 -12.48 -11.02 30.23
N CYS A 515 -11.45 -10.98 31.08
CA CYS A 515 -11.61 -10.76 32.52
C CYS A 515 -12.20 -9.39 32.84
N ALA A 516 -11.75 -8.33 32.16
CA ALA A 516 -12.20 -6.97 32.41
C ALA A 516 -13.68 -6.80 32.05
N VAL A 517 -14.12 -7.34 30.91
CA VAL A 517 -15.52 -7.26 30.45
C VAL A 517 -16.46 -7.95 31.43
N ARG A 518 -16.09 -9.15 31.92
CA ARG A 518 -16.84 -9.86 32.98
C ARG A 518 -17.06 -8.98 34.20
N VAL A 519 -16.00 -8.34 34.69
CA VAL A 519 -16.09 -7.42 35.85
C VAL A 519 -16.97 -6.21 35.54
N THR A 520 -16.89 -5.62 34.35
CA THR A 520 -17.77 -4.50 33.98
C THR A 520 -19.25 -4.87 33.88
N LEU A 521 -19.56 -6.16 33.72
CA LEU A 521 -20.91 -6.72 33.70
C LEU A 521 -21.36 -7.27 35.07
N GLY A 522 -20.59 -7.04 36.14
CA GLY A 522 -20.89 -7.54 37.49
C GLY A 522 -20.69 -9.05 37.66
N ARG A 523 -19.82 -9.67 36.84
CA ARG A 523 -19.46 -11.08 36.90
C ARG A 523 -18.04 -11.27 37.46
N PRO A 524 -17.74 -12.42 38.10
CA PRO A 524 -16.39 -12.71 38.55
C PRO A 524 -15.40 -12.74 37.37
N ALA A 525 -14.20 -12.19 37.59
CA ALA A 525 -13.18 -12.07 36.56
C ALA A 525 -12.61 -13.42 36.07
N GLU A 526 -12.73 -14.49 36.88
CA GLU A 526 -12.23 -15.86 36.60
C GLU A 526 -10.76 -15.92 36.14
N VAL A 527 -9.92 -15.04 36.68
CA VAL A 527 -8.52 -14.82 36.25
C VAL A 527 -7.71 -16.12 36.18
N ASN A 528 -7.89 -17.05 37.11
CA ASN A 528 -7.11 -18.30 37.12
C ASN A 528 -7.52 -19.26 36.00
N GLU A 529 -8.79 -19.29 35.61
CA GLU A 529 -9.31 -20.16 34.56
C GLU A 529 -8.97 -19.58 33.18
N THR A 530 -9.17 -18.28 32.99
CA THR A 530 -8.76 -17.57 31.78
C THR A 530 -7.24 -17.65 31.56
N ALA A 531 -6.44 -17.53 32.62
CA ALA A 531 -4.98 -17.70 32.54
C ALA A 531 -4.59 -19.12 32.07
N ARG A 532 -5.28 -20.17 32.55
CA ARG A 532 -5.06 -21.56 32.09
C ARG A 532 -5.45 -21.75 30.62
N ALA A 533 -6.60 -21.22 30.21
CA ALA A 533 -7.11 -21.33 28.84
C ALA A 533 -6.20 -20.65 27.80
N HIS A 534 -5.50 -19.58 28.20
CA HIS A 534 -4.57 -18.83 27.35
C HIS A 534 -3.09 -19.20 27.58
N ARG A 535 -2.78 -20.13 28.49
CA ARG A 535 -1.42 -20.54 28.89
C ARG A 535 -0.55 -19.35 29.36
N LEU A 536 -1.11 -18.52 30.23
CA LEU A 536 -0.48 -17.29 30.74
C LEU A 536 -0.25 -17.33 32.25
N PRO A 537 0.75 -16.59 32.77
CA PRO A 537 0.92 -16.41 34.21
C PRO A 537 -0.24 -15.61 34.82
N PRO A 538 -0.92 -16.09 35.89
CA PRO A 538 -2.03 -15.37 36.52
C PRO A 538 -1.66 -13.95 37.00
N ARG A 539 -0.41 -13.75 37.44
CA ARG A 539 0.09 -12.43 37.87
C ARG A 539 0.10 -11.41 36.72
N LEU A 540 0.53 -11.83 35.53
CA LEU A 540 0.54 -10.99 34.33
C LEU A 540 -0.89 -10.60 33.93
N LEU A 541 -1.81 -11.56 34.00
CA LEU A 541 -3.22 -11.34 33.69
C LEU A 541 -3.86 -10.35 34.66
N ARG A 542 -3.65 -10.49 35.98
CA ARG A 542 -4.15 -9.53 36.99
C ARG A 542 -3.69 -8.10 36.74
N ALA A 543 -2.40 -7.93 36.43
CA ALA A 543 -1.84 -6.61 36.16
C ALA A 543 -2.54 -5.94 34.96
N ARG A 544 -2.66 -6.66 33.85
CA ARG A 544 -3.28 -6.14 32.62
C ARG A 544 -4.78 -5.90 32.75
N THR A 545 -5.50 -6.79 33.44
CA THR A 545 -6.93 -6.61 33.73
C THR A 545 -7.14 -5.38 34.61
N LYS A 546 -6.28 -5.15 35.60
CA LYS A 546 -6.30 -3.96 36.46
C LYS A 546 -6.08 -2.68 35.64
N ASP A 547 -5.16 -2.69 34.68
CA ASP A 547 -4.90 -1.54 33.81
C ASP A 547 -6.14 -1.16 32.99
N LEU A 548 -6.82 -2.13 32.38
CA LEU A 548 -8.05 -1.92 31.62
C LEU A 548 -9.19 -1.39 32.52
N LEU A 549 -9.38 -1.98 33.71
CA LEU A 549 -10.44 -1.57 34.64
C LEU A 549 -10.21 -0.18 35.24
N ASN A 550 -8.95 0.20 35.47
CA ASN A 550 -8.61 1.55 35.93
C ASN A 550 -8.86 2.59 34.84
N ALA A 551 -8.63 2.23 33.57
CA ALA A 551 -8.90 3.11 32.46
C ALA A 551 -10.42 3.25 32.20
N TRP A 552 -11.16 2.15 32.27
CA TRP A 552 -12.63 2.15 32.23
C TRP A 552 -13.27 3.07 33.29
N ARG A 553 -12.82 2.96 34.55
CA ARG A 553 -13.32 3.82 35.64
C ARG A 553 -12.99 5.30 35.44
N ARG A 554 -11.79 5.62 34.95
CA ARG A 554 -11.43 7.00 34.60
C ARG A 554 -12.33 7.59 33.52
N ALA A 555 -12.70 6.79 32.52
CA ALA A 555 -13.65 7.21 31.48
C ALA A 555 -15.07 7.45 32.03
N GLY A 556 -15.56 6.59 32.93
CA GLY A 556 -16.87 6.76 33.58
C GLY A 556 -17.00 8.03 34.42
N HIS A 557 -15.92 8.47 35.07
CA HIS A 557 -15.89 9.73 35.83
C HIS A 557 -15.85 10.99 34.95
N ALA A 558 -15.39 10.89 33.69
CA ALA A 558 -15.38 12.01 32.75
C ALA A 558 -16.77 12.27 32.12
N ASP A 559 -17.62 11.24 32.02
CA ASP A 559 -18.98 11.30 31.44
C ASP A 559 -20.09 11.68 32.46
N GLY A 560 -19.73 12.04 33.70
CA GLY A 560 -20.69 12.48 34.72
C GLY A 560 -21.69 11.42 35.21
N ARG A 561 -21.47 10.13 34.93
CA ARG A 561 -22.28 9.04 35.47
C ARG A 561 -21.66 8.54 36.77
N GLU A 562 -22.28 8.86 37.90
CA GLU A 562 -22.02 8.17 39.16
C GLU A 562 -22.41 6.69 38.98
N THR A 563 -21.43 5.83 38.72
CA THR A 563 -21.64 4.38 38.85
C THR A 563 -21.75 4.09 40.34
N GLY A 564 -22.96 3.70 40.76
CA GLY A 564 -23.34 3.40 42.14
C GLY A 564 -22.32 2.54 42.89
N THR A 565 -22.25 2.85 44.18
CA THR A 565 -21.36 2.35 45.23
C THR A 565 -21.54 0.87 45.61
N GLU A 566 -21.51 -0.07 44.65
CA GLU A 566 -21.55 -1.51 44.95
C GLU A 566 -20.34 -2.33 44.47
N GLY A 567 -19.41 -1.73 43.71
CA GLY A 567 -18.18 -2.41 43.26
C GLY A 567 -17.00 -2.36 44.24
N SER A 568 -17.16 -1.78 45.44
CA SER A 568 -16.04 -1.48 46.36
C SER A 568 -15.51 -2.70 47.13
N ASN A 569 -16.23 -3.84 47.15
CA ASN A 569 -15.84 -5.01 47.93
C ASN A 569 -15.02 -6.07 47.18
N GLU A 570 -15.13 -6.20 45.85
CA GLU A 570 -14.44 -7.30 45.13
C GLU A 570 -12.97 -7.01 44.78
N LEU A 571 -12.56 -5.73 44.74
CA LEU A 571 -11.15 -5.35 44.56
C LEU A 571 -10.29 -5.49 45.84
N ARG A 572 -10.89 -5.80 46.99
CA ARG A 572 -10.12 -6.23 48.17
C ARG A 572 -9.76 -7.72 48.14
N GLN A 573 -10.33 -8.49 47.20
CA GLN A 573 -10.07 -9.93 47.05
C GLN A 573 -9.27 -10.30 45.78
N LEU A 574 -8.88 -9.32 44.94
CA LEU A 574 -7.93 -9.48 43.82
C LEU A 574 -6.57 -8.88 44.15
#